data_AF-A0A7I0HPD4-F1
#
_entry.id   AF-A0A7I0HPD4-F1
#
_cell.length_a   1.000
_cell.length_b   1.000
_cell.length_c   1.000
_cell.angle_alpha   90.00
_cell.angle_beta   90.00
_cell.angle_gamma   90.00
#
_symmetry.space_group_name_H-M   'P 1'
#
loop_
_entity.id
_entity.type
_entity.pdbx_description
1 polymer ?
#
loop_
_entity_poly.entity_id
_entity_poly.type
_entity_poly.pdbx_seq_one_letter_code
_entity_poly.pdbx_strand_id
1 'polypeptide(L)'
;MLAIELNQRHRQFIEEGFDGVESNFDPISKYLDRLLRILIHCHPGFKLKQIKMKFGEVCFYSNLHELYNDDDRQRDHNVSLKIQAKLEKQLMKY
;
A
#
# COMPACT_ATOMS: atom_id res chain seq x y z
N MET A 1 5.26 11.31 -9.60
CA MET A 1 3.87 10.90 -9.35
C MET A 1 3.64 11.16 -7.88
N LEU A 2 2.67 11.98 -7.56
CA LEU A 2 2.31 12.27 -6.16
C LEU A 2 1.31 11.21 -5.67
N ALA A 3 1.20 11.04 -4.37
CA ALA A 3 0.24 10.13 -3.73
C ALA A 3 -1.20 10.44 -4.16
N ILE A 4 -1.53 11.73 -4.36
CA ILE A 4 -2.82 12.16 -4.88
C ILE A 4 -3.10 11.57 -6.27
N GLU A 5 -2.13 11.63 -7.18
CA GLU A 5 -2.27 11.07 -8.54
C GLU A 5 -2.38 9.53 -8.49
N LEU A 6 -1.64 8.90 -7.58
CA LEU A 6 -1.68 7.47 -7.36
C LEU A 6 -3.06 7.03 -6.83
N ASN A 7 -3.61 7.75 -5.86
CA ASN A 7 -4.93 7.47 -5.30
C ASN A 7 -6.04 7.68 -6.33
N GLN A 8 -5.94 8.72 -7.16
CA GLN A 8 -6.88 8.94 -8.28
C GLN A 8 -6.84 7.77 -9.28
N ARG A 9 -5.65 7.30 -9.64
CA ARG A 9 -5.47 6.16 -10.56
C ARG A 9 -6.08 4.86 -10.05
N HIS A 10 -5.98 4.62 -8.74
CA HIS A 10 -6.44 3.38 -8.10
C HIS A 10 -7.77 3.54 -7.34
N ARG A 11 -8.48 4.65 -7.54
CA ARG A 11 -9.67 5.04 -6.73
C ARG A 11 -10.72 3.95 -6.61
N GLN A 12 -10.99 3.21 -7.68
CA GLN A 12 -11.97 2.11 -7.68
C GLN A 12 -11.60 0.91 -6.78
N PHE A 13 -10.33 0.80 -6.42
CA PHE A 13 -9.79 -0.24 -5.54
C PHE A 13 -9.56 0.27 -4.12
N ILE A 14 -9.68 1.58 -3.88
CA ILE A 14 -9.68 2.13 -2.52
C ILE A 14 -11.07 1.90 -1.92
N GLU A 15 -11.10 1.36 -0.71
CA GLU A 15 -12.32 1.12 0.04
C GLU A 15 -12.98 2.45 0.44
N GLU A 16 -14.31 2.50 0.38
CA GLU A 16 -15.06 3.72 0.69
C GLU A 16 -14.81 4.16 2.14
N GLY A 17 -14.60 5.46 2.34
CA GLY A 17 -14.27 6.03 3.65
C GLY A 17 -12.78 5.97 4.03
N PHE A 18 -11.90 5.49 3.15
CA PHE A 18 -10.46 5.46 3.39
C PHE A 18 -9.65 6.35 2.42
N ASP A 19 -8.46 6.76 2.86
CA ASP A 19 -7.61 7.75 2.17
C ASP A 19 -6.63 7.16 1.14
N GLY A 20 -6.46 5.84 1.09
CA GLY A 20 -5.45 5.21 0.23
C GLY A 20 -4.02 5.51 0.69
N VAL A 21 -3.18 6.06 -0.19
CA VAL A 21 -1.75 6.28 0.06
C VAL A 21 -1.47 7.70 0.56
N GLU A 22 -0.68 7.84 1.62
CA GLU A 22 -0.23 9.14 2.15
C GLU A 22 0.92 9.78 1.34
N SER A 23 1.10 11.10 1.44
CA SER A 23 2.15 11.86 0.73
C SER A 23 3.58 11.47 1.12
N ASN A 24 3.79 10.91 2.31
CA ASN A 24 5.10 10.45 2.77
C ASN A 24 5.70 9.35 1.87
N PHE A 25 4.88 8.76 0.99
CA PHE A 25 5.27 7.71 0.06
C PHE A 25 5.57 8.20 -1.36
N ASP A 26 5.51 9.52 -1.61
CA ASP A 26 5.85 10.12 -2.91
C ASP A 26 7.20 9.65 -3.49
N PRO A 27 8.29 9.51 -2.70
CA PRO A 27 9.58 9.02 -3.21
C PRO A 27 9.51 7.62 -3.83
N ILE A 28 8.53 6.80 -3.44
CA ILE A 28 8.36 5.43 -3.92
C ILE A 28 7.03 5.21 -4.64
N SER A 29 6.32 6.28 -5.01
CA SER A 29 5.03 6.24 -5.73
C SER A 29 5.01 5.31 -6.94
N LYS A 30 6.07 5.30 -7.77
CA LYS A 30 6.19 4.40 -8.93
C LYS A 30 6.25 2.92 -8.53
N TYR A 31 6.88 2.62 -7.40
CA TYR A 31 6.91 1.26 -6.86
C TYR A 31 5.53 0.86 -6.34
N LEU A 32 4.86 1.75 -5.62
CA LEU A 32 3.51 1.51 -5.12
C LEU A 32 2.49 1.32 -6.25
N ASP A 33 2.55 2.10 -7.34
CA ASP A 33 1.69 1.89 -8.52
C ASP A 33 1.84 0.46 -9.08
N ARG A 34 3.09 -0.01 -9.21
CA ARG A 34 3.35 -1.37 -9.70
C ARG A 34 2.86 -2.43 -8.72
N LEU A 35 3.13 -2.25 -7.43
CA LEU A 35 2.71 -3.17 -6.38
C LEU A 35 1.18 -3.31 -6.34
N LEU A 36 0.46 -2.18 -6.34
CA LEU A 36 -1.00 -2.18 -6.35
C LEU A 36 -1.56 -2.86 -7.58
N ARG A 37 -1.02 -2.60 -8.79
CA ARG A 37 -1.44 -3.31 -10.01
C ARG A 37 -1.28 -4.81 -9.91
N ILE A 38 -0.18 -5.29 -9.32
CA ILE A 38 0.06 -6.72 -9.11
C ILE A 38 -0.97 -7.28 -8.11
N LEU A 39 -1.19 -6.60 -6.98
CA LEU A 39 -2.16 -7.04 -5.98
C LEU A 39 -3.58 -7.11 -6.55
N ILE A 40 -3.99 -6.07 -7.26
CA ILE A 40 -5.29 -6.01 -7.95
C ILE A 40 -5.44 -7.16 -8.95
N HIS A 41 -4.40 -7.46 -9.72
CA HIS A 41 -4.45 -8.51 -10.74
C HIS A 41 -4.46 -9.92 -10.13
N CYS A 42 -3.66 -10.16 -9.10
CA CYS A 42 -3.52 -11.48 -8.48
C CYS A 42 -4.68 -11.81 -7.53
N HIS A 43 -5.41 -10.81 -7.02
CA HIS A 43 -6.40 -10.98 -5.97
C HIS A 43 -7.74 -10.37 -6.39
N PRO A 44 -8.62 -11.14 -7.04
CA PRO A 44 -9.99 -10.70 -7.33
C PRO A 44 -10.69 -10.26 -6.04
N GLY A 45 -11.31 -9.08 -6.06
CA GLY A 45 -11.95 -8.49 -4.88
C GLY A 45 -11.01 -7.72 -3.96
N PHE A 46 -9.73 -7.52 -4.33
CA PHE A 46 -8.81 -6.69 -3.57
C PHE A 46 -9.33 -5.27 -3.35
N LYS A 47 -9.24 -4.81 -2.10
CA LYS A 47 -9.56 -3.46 -1.64
C LYS A 47 -8.44 -2.94 -0.75
N LEU A 48 -7.93 -1.77 -1.12
CA LEU A 48 -6.96 -1.02 -0.33
C LEU A 48 -7.71 -0.14 0.66
N LYS A 49 -7.34 -0.22 1.94
CA LYS A 49 -7.79 0.73 2.95
C LYS A 49 -6.81 1.90 2.99
N GLN A 50 -5.60 1.67 3.49
CA GLN A 50 -4.63 2.75 3.68
C GLN A 50 -3.18 2.27 3.60
N ILE A 51 -2.29 3.12 3.09
CA ILE A 51 -0.84 3.01 3.27
C ILE A 51 -0.40 4.26 4.00
N LYS A 52 0.02 4.09 5.26
CA LYS A 52 0.38 5.20 6.15
C LYS A 52 1.63 4.94 6.96
N MET A 53 2.21 6.00 7.49
CA MET A 53 3.23 5.90 8.54
C MET A 53 2.55 5.85 9.91
N LYS A 54 2.97 4.92 10.77
CA LYS A 54 2.53 4.84 12.17
C LYS A 54 3.74 4.50 13.05
N PHE A 55 4.04 5.35 14.02
CA PHE A 55 5.19 5.19 14.94
C PHE A 55 6.54 4.96 14.23
N GLY A 56 6.76 5.60 13.07
CA GLY A 56 8.00 5.45 12.29
C GLY A 56 8.03 4.23 11.35
N GLU A 57 6.97 3.41 11.37
CA GLU A 57 6.85 2.23 10.53
C GLU A 57 5.78 2.42 9.46
N VAL A 58 6.02 1.86 8.28
CA VAL A 58 5.00 1.75 7.23
C VAL A 58 3.96 0.73 7.65
N CYS A 59 2.69 1.10 7.49
CA CYS A 59 1.54 0.23 7.67
C CYS A 59 0.72 0.18 6.38
N PHE A 60 0.60 -1.02 5.81
CA PHE A 60 -0.28 -1.35 4.71
C PHE A 60 -1.54 -2.04 5.24
N TYR A 61 -2.70 -1.45 4.98
CA TYR A 61 -4.00 -1.97 5.39
C TYR A 61 -4.85 -2.30 4.17
N SER A 62 -5.33 -3.53 4.10
CA SER A 62 -6.18 -4.00 3.01
C SER A 62 -7.16 -5.10 3.47
N ASN A 63 -7.93 -5.65 2.54
CA ASN A 63 -8.75 -6.83 2.75
C ASN A 63 -8.03 -8.16 2.42
N LEU A 64 -6.70 -8.18 2.24
CA LEU A 64 -5.97 -9.43 1.95
C LEU A 64 -6.21 -10.51 3.02
N HIS A 65 -6.33 -10.11 4.28
CA HIS A 65 -6.62 -11.04 5.37
C HIS A 65 -7.98 -11.75 5.20
N GLU A 66 -9.00 -11.03 4.72
CA GLU A 66 -10.31 -11.59 4.40
C GLU A 66 -10.23 -12.53 3.19
N LEU A 67 -9.48 -12.15 2.15
CA LEU A 67 -9.33 -12.95 0.93
C LEU A 67 -8.59 -14.28 1.14
N TYR A 68 -7.74 -14.34 2.17
CA TYR A 68 -6.91 -15.51 2.47
C TYR A 68 -7.27 -16.23 3.76
N ASN A 69 -8.27 -15.73 4.49
CA ASN A 69 -8.63 -16.21 5.83
C ASN A 69 -7.41 -16.25 6.77
N ASP A 70 -6.59 -15.18 6.71
CA ASP A 70 -5.44 -15.00 7.60
C ASP A 70 -5.89 -14.26 8.86
N ASP A 71 -6.04 -14.97 9.98
CA ASP A 71 -6.53 -14.40 11.25
C ASP A 71 -5.67 -13.20 11.74
N ASP A 72 -4.36 -13.23 11.48
CA ASP A 72 -3.40 -12.26 12.01
C ASP A 72 -2.95 -11.18 11.00
N ARG A 73 -3.60 -11.07 9.84
CA ARG A 73 -3.22 -10.09 8.77
C ARG A 73 -1.76 -10.17 8.34
N GLN A 74 -1.15 -11.36 8.40
CA GLN A 74 0.27 -11.57 8.10
C GLN A 74 0.67 -11.06 6.72
N ARG A 75 -0.21 -11.16 5.71
CA ARG A 75 0.07 -10.64 4.36
C ARG A 75 0.18 -9.12 4.30
N ASP A 76 -0.71 -8.40 5.00
CA ASP A 76 -0.65 -6.94 5.09
C ASP A 76 0.66 -6.50 5.75
N HIS A 77 1.07 -7.20 6.82
CA HIS A 77 2.36 -6.97 7.47
C HIS A 77 3.54 -7.24 6.52
N ASN A 78 3.52 -8.36 5.79
CA ASN A 78 4.58 -8.69 4.82
C ASN A 78 4.69 -7.64 3.70
N VAL A 79 3.57 -7.07 3.25
CA VAL A 79 3.56 -5.97 2.28
C VAL A 79 4.12 -4.70 2.91
N SER A 80 3.74 -4.40 4.16
CA SER A 80 4.27 -3.27 4.93
C SER A 80 5.80 -3.27 4.99
N LEU A 81 6.41 -4.42 5.33
CA LEU A 81 7.86 -4.59 5.37
C LEU A 81 8.53 -4.35 4.01
N LYS A 82 7.91 -4.81 2.92
CA LYS A 82 8.44 -4.57 1.56
C LYS A 82 8.41 -3.10 1.18
N ILE A 83 7.34 -2.40 1.55
CA ILE A 83 7.21 -0.95 1.31
C ILE A 83 8.22 -0.18 2.17
N GLN A 84 8.36 -0.53 3.46
CA GLN A 84 9.36 0.04 4.38
C GLN A 84 10.77 -0.05 3.80
N ALA A 85 11.22 -1.27 3.47
CA ALA A 85 12.56 -1.49 2.94
C ALA A 85 12.82 -0.72 1.63
N LYS A 86 11.77 -0.54 0.81
CA LYS A 86 11.87 0.25 -0.42
C LYS A 86 11.97 1.75 -0.15
N LEU A 87 11.21 2.25 0.82
CA LEU A 87 11.22 3.64 1.25
C LEU A 87 12.58 4.01 1.84
N GLU A 88 13.08 3.22 2.79
CA GLU A 88 14.40 3.41 3.41
C GLU A 88 15.52 3.43 2.37
N LYS A 89 15.52 2.47 1.43
CA LYS A 89 16.52 2.43 0.36
C LYS A 89 16.45 3.65 -0.56
N GLN A 90 15.28 4.26 -0.71
CA GLN A 90 15.13 5.47 -1.51
C GLN A 90 15.60 6.71 -0.74
N LEU A 91 15.35 6.77 0.57
CA LEU A 91 15.78 7.86 1.43
C LEU A 91 17.30 7.87 1.67
N MET A 92 17.94 6.70 1.80
CA MET A 92 19.41 6.59 1.94
C MET A 92 20.21 6.95 0.68
N LYS A 93 19.54 7.17 -0.46
CA LYS A 93 20.19 7.58 -1.72
C LYS A 93 20.32 9.09 -1.86
N TYR A 94 19.73 9.85 -0.94
CA TYR A 94 19.83 11.30 -0.83
C TYR A 94 20.63 11.65 0.43
#